data_AF-A0A967JK77-F1
#
_entry.id   AF-A0A967JK77-F1
#
_cell.length_a   1.000
_cell.length_b   1.000
_cell.length_c   1.000
_cell.angle_alpha   90.00
_cell.angle_beta   90.00
_cell.angle_gamma   90.00
#
_symmetry.space_group_name_H-M   'P 1'
#
loop_
_entity.id
_entity.type
_entity.pdbx_description
1 polymer ?
#
loop_
_entity_poly.entity_id
_entity_poly.type
_entity_poly.pdbx_seq_one_letter_code
_entity_poly.pdbx_strand_id
1 'polypeptide(L)' 'MSNRVAIVGVGQSVHADERPDVDVSELVLEAVGEALEDAGLQLGDVENAVTACMDFWDGRT' A
#
# COMPACT_ATOMS: atom_id res chain seq x y z
N MET A 1 -25.01 9.22 -14.11
CA MET A 1 -23.70 8.60 -13.78
C MET A 1 -23.71 8.28 -12.29
N SER A 2 -24.05 7.05 -11.89
CA SER A 2 -23.82 6.62 -10.51
C SER A 2 -22.42 6.03 -10.39
N ASN A 3 -21.76 6.26 -9.25
CA ASN A 3 -20.43 5.75 -8.87
C ASN A 3 -19.26 6.32 -9.68
N ARG A 4 -19.07 7.65 -9.64
CA ARG A 4 -17.80 8.25 -10.08
C ARG A 4 -16.71 7.89 -9.07
N VAL A 5 -15.59 7.42 -9.57
CA VAL A 5 -14.41 7.03 -8.78
C VAL A 5 -13.25 7.95 -9.16
N ALA A 6 -12.39 8.25 -8.19
CA ALA A 6 -11.17 9.00 -8.38
C ALA A 6 -10.04 8.40 -7.53
N ILE A 7 -8.80 8.59 -7.98
CA ILE A 7 -7.61 8.36 -7.16
C ILE A 7 -7.41 9.62 -6.31
N VAL A 8 -7.36 9.46 -4.99
CA VAL A 8 -7.25 10.57 -4.04
C VAL A 8 -5.89 10.64 -3.36
N GLY A 9 -5.09 9.58 -3.43
CA GLY A 9 -3.71 9.56 -2.95
C GLY A 9 -2.92 8.41 -3.54
N VAL A 10 -1.60 8.56 -3.63
CA VAL A 10 -0.65 7.54 -4.08
C VAL A 10 0.56 7.48 -3.15
N GLY A 11 1.19 6.31 -3.04
CA GLY A 11 2.35 6.10 -2.17
C GLY A 11 3.17 4.91 -2.62
N GLN A 12 4.46 4.92 -2.28
CA GLN A 12 5.44 3.94 -2.72
C GLN A 12 6.47 3.71 -1.60
N SER A 13 6.88 2.46 -1.36
CA SER A 13 8.02 2.19 -0.48
C SER A 13 9.33 2.67 -1.10
N VAL A 14 10.37 2.84 -0.29
CA VAL A 14 11.67 3.26 -0.82
C VAL A 14 12.19 2.24 -1.83
N HIS A 15 12.35 2.67 -3.08
CA HIS A 15 12.90 1.83 -4.13
C HIS A 15 14.41 1.64 -3.93
N ALA A 16 14.81 0.41 -3.70
CA ALA A 16 16.21 0.00 -3.57
C ALA A 16 16.41 -1.38 -4.20
N ASP A 17 17.68 -1.71 -4.46
CA ASP A 17 18.09 -3.03 -4.92
C ASP A 17 17.92 -4.11 -3.85
N GLU A 18 18.26 -3.80 -2.61
CA GLU A 18 18.05 -4.67 -1.43
C GLU A 18 17.64 -3.86 -0.20
N ARG A 19 16.72 -4.41 0.61
CA ARG A 19 16.26 -3.85 1.88
C ARG A 19 16.28 -4.94 2.97
N PRO A 20 17.45 -5.24 3.57
CA PRO A 20 17.55 -6.25 4.63
C PRO A 20 17.06 -5.73 6.00
N ASP A 21 16.76 -4.44 6.09
CA ASP A 21 16.32 -3.73 7.28
C ASP A 21 14.82 -3.82 7.54
N VAL A 22 14.03 -4.24 6.53
CA VAL A 22 12.57 -4.30 6.60
C VAL A 22 12.00 -5.57 5.98
N ASP A 23 10.84 -5.99 6.44
CA ASP A 23 10.06 -7.05 5.82
C ASP A 23 8.98 -6.53 4.84
N VAL A 24 8.29 -7.44 4.16
CA VAL A 24 7.24 -7.09 3.19
C VAL A 24 6.09 -6.31 3.84
N SER A 25 5.73 -6.61 5.09
CA SER A 25 4.65 -5.90 5.79
C SER A 25 5.07 -4.47 6.12
N GLU A 26 6.32 -4.25 6.48
CA GLU A 26 6.90 -2.93 6.69
C GLU A 26 6.98 -2.13 5.38
N LEU A 27 7.36 -2.75 4.26
CA LEU A 27 7.31 -2.11 2.94
C LEU A 27 5.87 -1.70 2.55
N VAL A 28 4.88 -2.54 2.83
CA VAL A 28 3.46 -2.19 2.63
C VAL A 28 3.07 -1.03 3.53
N LEU A 29 3.51 -1.01 4.79
CA LEU A 29 3.22 0.08 5.73
C LEU A 29 3.80 1.41 5.25
N GLU A 30 5.03 1.43 4.72
CA GLU A 30 5.64 2.61 4.09
C GLU A 30 4.74 3.15 2.96
N ALA A 31 4.39 2.30 1.98
CA ALA A 31 3.60 2.70 0.82
C ALA A 31 2.17 3.15 1.18
N VAL A 32 1.52 2.46 2.11
CA VAL A 32 0.18 2.82 2.59
C VAL A 32 0.21 4.12 3.40
N GLY A 33 1.25 4.32 4.22
CA GLY A 33 1.46 5.55 4.96
C GLY A 33 1.53 6.77 4.04
N GLU A 34 2.38 6.71 3.01
CA GLU A 34 2.48 7.79 2.01
C GLU A 34 1.15 8.02 1.27
N ALA A 35 0.45 6.96 0.87
CA ALA A 35 -0.82 7.10 0.14
C ALA A 35 -1.93 7.73 0.98
N LEU A 36 -1.98 7.41 2.28
CA LEU A 36 -2.93 8.01 3.22
C LEU A 36 -2.57 9.48 3.50
N GLU A 37 -1.28 9.81 3.61
CA GLU A 37 -0.82 11.18 3.79
C GLU A 37 -1.15 12.05 2.58
N ASP A 38 -0.88 11.57 1.36
CA ASP A 38 -1.21 12.26 0.10
C ASP A 38 -2.74 12.50 -0.03
N ALA A 39 -3.55 11.54 0.43
CA ALA A 39 -4.99 11.65 0.47
C ALA A 39 -5.53 12.53 1.63
N GLY A 40 -4.72 12.84 2.62
CA GLY A 40 -5.16 13.50 3.86
C GLY A 40 -6.13 12.66 4.69
N LEU A 41 -5.98 11.33 4.66
CA LEU A 41 -6.85 10.36 5.33
C LEU A 41 -6.10 9.61 6.44
N GLN A 42 -6.86 8.87 7.26
CA GLN A 42 -6.33 7.94 8.25
C GLN A 42 -6.73 6.51 7.90
N LEU A 43 -6.01 5.52 8.46
CA LEU A 43 -6.32 4.11 8.22
C LEU A 43 -7.76 3.73 8.60
N GLY A 44 -8.33 4.41 9.61
CA GLY A 44 -9.73 4.21 10.02
C GLY A 44 -10.78 4.67 9.02
N ASP A 45 -10.40 5.48 8.01
CA ASP A 45 -11.30 5.92 6.93
C ASP A 45 -11.42 4.89 5.80
N VAL A 46 -10.59 3.82 5.83
CA VAL A 46 -10.56 2.77 4.80
C VAL A 46 -11.48 1.62 5.17
N GLU A 47 -12.56 1.45 4.42
CA GLU A 47 -13.54 0.37 4.66
C GLU A 47 -13.15 -0.96 3.99
N ASN A 48 -12.41 -0.90 2.89
CA ASN A 48 -12.07 -2.06 2.07
C ASN A 48 -10.64 -1.94 1.55
N ALA A 49 -9.92 -3.07 1.47
CA ALA A 49 -8.59 -3.15 0.90
C ALA A 49 -8.54 -4.24 -0.17
N VAL A 50 -7.80 -3.98 -1.25
CA VAL A 50 -7.47 -4.96 -2.28
C VAL A 50 -5.96 -4.99 -2.41
N THR A 51 -5.36 -6.16 -2.16
CA THR A 51 -3.94 -6.40 -2.36
C THR A 51 -3.73 -7.29 -3.57
N ALA A 52 -2.66 -7.06 -4.30
CA ALA A 52 -2.21 -7.92 -5.38
C ALA A 52 -0.71 -8.11 -5.21
N CYS A 53 -0.31 -9.33 -4.83
CA CYS A 53 1.09 -9.72 -4.72
C CYS A 53 1.32 -10.93 -5.63
N MET A 54 2.50 -11.02 -6.23
CA MET A 54 2.93 -12.25 -6.89
C MET A 54 3.57 -13.17 -5.84
N ASP A 55 2.75 -13.71 -4.94
CA ASP A 55 3.17 -14.50 -3.75
C ASP A 55 3.77 -15.88 -4.07
N PHE A 56 3.88 -16.25 -5.35
CA PHE A 56 4.21 -17.62 -5.76
C PHE A 56 5.62 -18.10 -5.36
N TRP A 57 6.47 -17.22 -4.82
CA TRP A 57 7.84 -17.55 -4.38
C TRP A 57 8.14 -17.32 -2.89
N ASP A 58 7.25 -16.66 -2.12
CA ASP A 58 7.46 -16.39 -0.67
C ASP A 58 6.59 -17.26 0.26
N GLY A 59 5.64 -18.03 -0.30
CA GLY A 59 4.98 -19.11 0.43
C GLY A 59 4.11 -18.69 1.63
N ARG A 60 3.60 -17.45 1.66
CA ARG A 60 2.78 -16.90 2.75
C ARG A 60 1.27 -16.80 2.49
N THR A 61 0.75 -17.58 1.54
CA THR A 61 -0.69 -17.90 1.44
C THR A 61 -0.90 -19.40 1.31
#